data_AF-A0A8J7VR47-F1
#
_entry.id   AF-A0A8J7VR47-F1
#
_cell.length_a   1.000
_cell.length_b   1.000
_cell.length_c   1.000
_cell.angle_alpha   90.00
_cell.angle_beta   90.00
_cell.angle_gamma   90.00
#
_symmetry.space_group_name_H-M   'P 1'
#
loop_
_entity.id
_entity.type
_entity.pdbx_description
1 polymer ?
#
loop_
_entity_poly.entity_id
_entity_poly.type
_entity_poly.pdbx_seq_one_letter_code
_entity_poly.pdbx_strand_id
1 'polypeptide(L)'
;MARLPRFDLPWIPQHIVQRGNNRQVCFAAEIDYWQYLLELREASIKHRCAIHAYVLMTNHVHLLVTPEEAGGVSRMMQAIGRRYVGCFNARYRRTGTLWEGRF
;
A
#
# COMPACT_ATOMS: atom_id res chain seq x y z
N MET A 1 3.79 2.55 -24.90
CA MET A 1 4.47 3.76 -24.38
C MET A 1 5.22 3.41 -23.11
N ALA A 2 6.47 3.84 -22.97
CA ALA A 2 7.21 3.70 -21.72
C ALA A 2 6.53 4.56 -20.63
N ARG A 3 6.19 3.95 -19.50
CA ARG A 3 5.49 4.64 -18.41
C ARG A 3 6.53 5.43 -17.62
N LEU A 4 6.29 6.74 -17.42
CA LEU A 4 7.22 7.61 -16.70
C LEU A 4 7.53 7.09 -15.29
N PRO A 5 8.77 7.30 -14.79
CA PRO A 5 9.13 7.09 -13.39
C PRO A 5 8.23 7.94 -12.49
N ARG A 6 7.95 7.45 -11.28
CA ARG A 6 7.28 8.28 -10.27
C ARG A 6 8.30 9.15 -9.57
N PHE A 7 7.86 10.35 -9.22
CA PHE A 7 8.58 11.19 -8.28
C PHE A 7 8.47 10.55 -6.90
N ASP A 8 9.54 9.89 -6.48
CA ASP A 8 9.73 9.38 -5.13
C ASP A 8 10.90 10.18 -4.54
N LEU A 9 10.60 11.42 -4.18
CA LEU A 9 11.59 12.40 -3.72
C LEU A 9 11.77 12.30 -2.21
N PRO A 10 13.02 12.25 -1.71
CA PRO A 10 13.28 12.21 -0.28
C PRO A 10 12.82 13.51 0.39
N TRP A 11 12.34 13.38 1.63
CA TRP A 11 11.89 14.47 2.52
C TRP A 11 10.67 15.26 2.04
N ILE A 12 10.04 14.85 0.93
CA ILE A 12 8.83 15.50 0.41
C ILE A 12 7.61 14.63 0.74
N PRO A 13 6.59 15.17 1.43
CA PRO A 13 5.33 14.47 1.65
C PRO A 13 4.61 14.12 0.35
N GLN A 14 4.11 12.90 0.26
CA GLN A 14 3.39 12.36 -0.88
C GLN A 14 2.03 11.81 -0.43
N HIS A 15 0.99 12.15 -1.20
CA HIS A 15 -0.34 11.54 -1.04
C HIS A 15 -0.45 10.32 -1.95
N ILE A 16 -0.59 9.15 -1.35
CA ILE A 16 -0.67 7.86 -2.03
C ILE A 16 -2.12 7.40 -2.03
N VAL A 17 -2.60 6.88 -3.16
CA VAL A 17 -3.95 6.33 -3.29
C VAL A 17 -3.89 4.95 -3.92
N GLN A 18 -4.11 3.92 -3.12
CA GLN A 18 -4.13 2.54 -3.59
C GLN A 18 -5.56 2.03 -3.72
N ARG A 19 -5.99 1.66 -4.93
CA ARG A 19 -7.37 1.21 -5.21
C ARG A 19 -7.43 -0.27 -5.56
N GLY A 20 -8.49 -0.93 -5.11
CA GLY A 20 -8.79 -2.31 -5.45
C GLY A 20 -9.07 -2.48 -6.93
N ASN A 21 -8.52 -3.54 -7.53
CA ASN A 21 -8.73 -3.88 -8.93
C ASN A 21 -10.23 -3.94 -9.25
N ASN A 22 -10.68 -3.21 -10.27
CA ASN A 22 -12.11 -3.09 -10.61
C ASN A 22 -12.97 -2.59 -9.42
N ARG A 23 -12.42 -1.68 -8.60
CA ARG A 23 -13.04 -1.18 -7.36
C ARG A 23 -13.51 -2.26 -6.37
N GLN A 24 -12.95 -3.47 -6.46
CA GLN A 24 -13.32 -4.58 -5.60
C GLN A 24 -12.99 -4.32 -4.14
N VAL A 25 -13.65 -5.05 -3.24
CA VAL A 25 -13.37 -5.02 -1.81
C VAL A 25 -11.93 -5.43 -1.54
N CYS A 26 -11.21 -4.58 -0.83
CA CYS A 26 -9.85 -4.81 -0.34
C CYS A 26 -9.83 -5.14 1.15
N PHE A 27 -10.90 -4.82 1.87
CA PHE A 27 -11.07 -5.11 3.29
C PHE A 27 -12.49 -5.62 3.52
N ALA A 28 -12.64 -6.92 3.71
CA ALA A 28 -13.93 -7.59 3.85
C ALA A 28 -14.31 -7.85 5.31
N ALA A 29 -13.32 -7.92 6.21
CA ALA A 29 -13.53 -8.06 7.65
C ALA A 29 -12.54 -7.19 8.43
N GLU A 30 -12.83 -6.93 9.71
CA GLU A 30 -11.98 -6.09 10.58
C GLU A 30 -10.52 -6.55 10.62
N ILE A 31 -10.29 -7.87 10.61
CA ILE A 31 -8.95 -8.48 10.58
C ILE A 31 -8.11 -8.06 9.36
N ASP A 32 -8.75 -7.69 8.26
CA ASP A 32 -8.05 -7.21 7.06
C ASP A 32 -7.44 -5.83 7.31
N TYR A 33 -8.17 -4.95 8.00
CA TYR A 33 -7.69 -3.62 8.38
C TYR A 33 -6.49 -3.74 9.32
N TRP A 34 -6.61 -4.58 10.36
CA TRP A 34 -5.53 -4.82 11.31
C TRP A 34 -4.29 -5.41 10.64
N GLN A 35 -4.46 -6.39 9.75
CA GLN A 35 -3.35 -6.95 8.99
C GLN A 35 -2.68 -5.86 8.15
N TYR A 36 -3.44 -5.05 7.41
CA TYR A 36 -2.86 -3.99 6.58
C TYR A 36 -2.10 -2.96 7.40
N LEU A 37 -2.61 -2.55 8.58
CA LEU A 37 -1.92 -1.61 9.46
C LEU A 37 -0.62 -2.18 10.03
N LEU A 38 -0.60 -3.48 10.36
CA LEU A 38 0.63 -4.17 10.77
C LEU A 38 1.66 -4.14 9.63
N GLU A 39 1.23 -4.50 8.42
CA GLU A 39 2.07 -4.48 7.23
C GLU A 39 2.60 -3.07 6.89
N LEU A 40 1.74 -2.06 7.00
CA LEU A 40 2.09 -0.66 6.82
C LEU A 40 3.16 -0.23 7.80
N ARG A 41 2.99 -0.53 9.09
CA ARG A 41 3.95 -0.18 10.14
C ARG A 41 5.32 -0.85 9.92
N GLU A 42 5.33 -2.14 9.63
CA GLU A 42 6.58 -2.88 9.44
C GLU A 42 7.32 -2.41 8.18
N ALA A 43 6.58 -2.20 7.08
CA ALA A 43 7.17 -1.68 5.85
C ALA A 43 7.66 -0.24 5.99
N SER A 44 6.93 0.62 6.73
CA SER A 44 7.29 2.03 6.89
C SER A 44 8.58 2.18 7.70
N ILE A 45 8.74 1.41 8.78
CA ILE A 45 9.98 1.36 9.57
C ILE A 45 11.14 0.84 8.72
N LYS A 46 10.94 -0.30 8.04
CA LYS A 46 11.98 -0.93 7.23
C LYS A 46 12.49 -0.04 6.09
N HIS A 47 11.61 0.76 5.50
CA HIS A 47 11.91 1.60 4.35
C HIS A 47 12.01 3.09 4.69
N ARG A 48 12.11 3.43 5.99
CA ARG A 48 12.33 4.81 6.48
C ARG A 48 11.31 5.78 5.87
N CYS A 49 10.05 5.42 5.97
CA CYS A 49 8.92 6.21 5.50
C CYS A 49 8.10 6.67 6.70
N ALA A 50 8.06 7.99 6.93
CA ALA A 50 7.22 8.57 7.97
C ALA A 50 5.75 8.57 7.50
N ILE A 51 4.87 7.93 8.26
CA ILE A 51 3.42 7.94 8.02
C ILE A 51 2.81 9.06 8.85
N HIS A 52 2.20 10.05 8.19
CA HIS A 52 1.58 11.20 8.84
C HIS A 52 0.08 11.02 9.06
N ALA A 53 -0.59 10.41 8.09
CA ALA A 53 -2.01 10.13 8.14
C ALA A 53 -2.36 8.93 7.24
N TYR A 54 -3.45 8.24 7.58
CA TYR A 54 -4.01 7.18 6.75
C TYR A 54 -5.53 7.13 6.88
N VAL A 55 -6.20 6.65 5.83
CA VAL A 55 -7.59 6.20 5.90
C VAL A 55 -7.75 4.92 5.07
N LEU A 56 -8.39 3.92 5.67
CA LEU A 56 -8.69 2.63 5.05
C LEU A 56 -10.19 2.60 4.73
N MET A 57 -10.51 2.63 3.44
CA MET A 57 -11.87 2.45 2.94
C MET A 57 -12.01 1.01 2.44
N THR A 58 -13.24 0.50 2.32
CA THR A 58 -13.48 -0.90 1.92
C THR A 58 -12.82 -1.32 0.60
N ASN A 59 -12.62 -0.40 -0.36
CA ASN A 59 -12.02 -0.69 -1.67
C ASN A 59 -10.80 0.18 -2.03
N HIS A 60 -10.31 1.02 -1.12
CA HIS A 60 -9.11 1.82 -1.37
C HIS A 60 -8.49 2.36 -0.07
N VAL A 61 -7.25 2.84 -0.19
CA VAL A 61 -6.48 3.42 0.92
C VAL A 61 -5.91 4.76 0.49
N HIS A 62 -5.93 5.73 1.40
CA HIS A 62 -5.13 6.95 1.28
C HIS A 62 -4.05 6.97 2.36
N LEU A 63 -2.83 7.32 1.98
CA LEU A 63 -1.71 7.51 2.90
C LEU A 63 -1.05 8.87 2.64
N LEU A 64 -0.67 9.57 3.70
CA LEU A 64 0.23 10.72 3.63
C LEU A 64 1.59 10.30 4.18
N VAL A 65 2.61 10.27 3.32
CA VAL A 65 3.90 9.63 3.61
C VAL A 65 5.06 10.51 3.18
N THR A 66 6.10 10.62 4.01
CA THR A 66 7.38 11.24 3.63
C THR A 66 8.49 10.20 3.67
N PRO A 67 9.13 9.84 2.54
CA PRO A 67 10.29 8.96 2.55
C PRO A 67 11.57 9.72 2.91
N GLU A 68 12.50 9.10 3.63
CA GLU A 68 13.84 9.68 3.86
C GLU A 68 14.77 9.54 2.63
N GLU A 69 14.49 8.56 1.77
CA GLU A 69 15.31 8.21 0.62
C GLU A 69 14.48 8.07 -0.65
N ALA A 70 15.10 8.36 -1.80
CA ALA A 70 14.47 8.13 -3.09
C ALA A 70 14.10 6.64 -3.27
N GLY A 71 12.89 6.38 -3.75
CA GLY A 71 12.38 5.02 -3.92
C GLY A 71 11.83 4.38 -2.63
N GLY A 72 11.89 5.08 -1.48
CA GLY A 72 11.42 4.55 -0.20
C GLY A 72 9.94 4.16 -0.21
N VAL A 73 9.09 5.03 -0.74
CA VAL A 73 7.65 4.77 -0.87
C VAL A 73 7.39 3.57 -1.77
N SER A 74 8.11 3.49 -2.88
CA SER A 74 7.99 2.38 -3.83
C SER A 74 8.32 1.03 -3.21
N ARG A 75 9.40 0.96 -2.41
CA ARG A 75 9.79 -0.25 -1.67
C ARG A 75 8.77 -0.60 -0.59
N MET A 76 8.31 0.41 0.17
CA MET A 76 7.27 0.24 1.20
C MET A 76 5.99 -0.35 0.63
N MET A 77 5.43 0.26 -0.41
CA MET A 77 4.16 -0.19 -1.00
C MET A 77 4.30 -1.56 -1.69
N GLN A 78 5.48 -1.88 -2.24
CA GLN A 78 5.75 -3.22 -2.76
C GLN A 78 5.76 -4.28 -1.63
N ALA A 79 6.36 -3.97 -0.48
CA ALA A 79 6.39 -4.86 0.67
C ALA A 79 4.96 -5.13 1.21
N ILE A 80 4.17 -4.07 1.41
CA ILE A 80 2.76 -4.16 1.82
C ILE A 80 1.98 -5.01 0.81
N GLY A 81 2.11 -4.72 -0.49
CA GLY A 81 1.43 -5.45 -1.55
C GLY A 81 1.76 -6.95 -1.55
N ARG A 82 3.01 -7.34 -1.33
CA ARG A 82 3.41 -8.76 -1.30
C ARG A 82 2.82 -9.51 -0.12
N ARG A 83 2.89 -8.93 1.08
CA ARG A 83 2.46 -9.60 2.31
C ARG A 83 0.95 -9.58 2.47
N TYR A 84 0.35 -8.40 2.36
CA TYR A 84 -1.10 -8.23 2.54
C TYR A 84 -1.91 -9.00 1.49
N VAL A 85 -1.57 -8.88 0.20
CA VAL A 85 -2.33 -9.56 -0.87
C VAL A 85 -2.21 -11.06 -0.75
N GLY A 86 -1.05 -11.59 -0.35
CA GLY A 86 -0.87 -13.01 -0.06
C GLY A 86 -1.81 -13.50 1.05
N CYS A 87 -1.83 -12.79 2.19
CA CYS A 87 -2.72 -13.12 3.30
C CYS A 87 -4.20 -13.02 2.91
N PHE A 88 -4.60 -11.95 2.22
CA PHE A 88 -5.98 -11.73 1.76
C PHE A 88 -6.42 -12.84 0.80
N ASN A 89 -5.59 -13.16 -0.19
CA ASN A 89 -5.88 -14.21 -1.16
C ASN A 89 -6.01 -15.59 -0.51
N ALA A 90 -5.12 -15.92 0.45
CA ALA A 90 -5.22 -17.16 1.20
C ALA A 90 -6.52 -17.23 2.01
N ARG A 91 -6.86 -16.16 2.75
CA ARG A 91 -8.06 -16.08 3.59
C ARG A 91 -9.35 -16.23 2.78
N TYR A 92 -9.44 -15.58 1.64
CA TYR A 92 -10.65 -15.53 0.82
C TYR A 92 -10.64 -16.53 -0.35
N ARG A 93 -9.66 -17.44 -0.41
CA ARG A 93 -9.48 -18.43 -1.50
C ARG A 93 -9.50 -17.76 -2.88
N ARG A 94 -8.78 -16.65 -3.01
CA ARG A 94 -8.63 -15.86 -4.24
C ARG A 94 -7.24 -16.02 -4.84
N THR A 95 -7.11 -15.67 -6.11
CA THR A 95 -5.84 -15.56 -6.82
C THR A 95 -5.77 -14.24 -7.58
N GLY A 96 -4.58 -13.89 -8.08
CA GLY A 96 -4.37 -12.66 -8.85
C GLY A 96 -4.14 -11.41 -8.00
N THR A 97 -4.20 -10.24 -8.65
CA THR A 97 -3.92 -8.96 -8.01
C THR A 97 -5.13 -8.43 -7.24
N LEU A 98 -4.87 -7.87 -6.06
CA LEU A 98 -5.90 -7.14 -5.31
C LEU A 98 -6.06 -5.70 -5.79
N TRP A 99 -4.98 -5.07 -6.25
CA TRP A 99 -4.88 -3.65 -6.58
C TRP A 99 -4.90 -3.39 -8.09
N GLU A 100 -5.40 -2.21 -8.53
CA GLU A 100 -5.49 -1.79 -9.96
C GLU A 100 -4.12 -1.61 -10.63
N GLY A 101 -3.04 -1.57 -9.84
CA GLY A 101 -1.68 -1.47 -10.35
C GLY A 101 -0.74 -0.89 -9.31
N ARG A 102 0.24 -0.12 -9.79
CA ARG A 102 1.11 0.66 -8.91
C ARG A 102 0.26 1.75 -8.22
N PHE A 103 0.47 1.97 -6.92
CA PHE A 103 -0.27 2.88 -6.01
C PHE A 103 -0.28 4.37 -6.38
#